data_AF-A0A9X3D4R5-F1
#
_entry.id   AF-A0A9X3D4R5-F1
#
_cell.length_a   1.000
_cell.length_b   1.000
_cell.length_c   1.000
_cell.angle_alpha   90.00
_cell.angle_beta   90.00
_cell.angle_gamma   90.00
#
_symmetry.space_group_name_H-M   'P 1'
#
loop_
_entity.id
_entity.type
_entity.pdbx_description
1 polymer ?
#
loop_
_entity_poly.entity_id
_entity_poly.type
_entity_poly.pdbx_seq_one_letter_code
_entity_poly.pdbx_strand_id
1 'polypeptide(L)'
;MRESDGEYYVTADELKAFWESGRKHWYMREDGSTDLYSDELDITHGWPIYLRDRDEAWLAKWDGNFQKAVEEELNPNLIRHFEELTTQGNWPHQQD
;
A
#
# COMPACT_ATOMS: atom_id res chain seq x y z
N MET A 1 4.22 4.06 6.44
CA MET A 1 5.25 5.03 6.91
C MET A 1 6.13 5.43 5.73
N ARG A 2 6.79 6.59 5.78
CA ARG A 2 7.76 7.05 4.77
C ARG A 2 9.17 6.93 5.34
N GLU A 3 10.09 6.22 4.69
CA GLU A 3 11.50 6.22 5.11
C GLU A 3 12.11 7.61 4.90
N SER A 4 13.23 7.91 5.57
CA SER A 4 13.94 9.19 5.42
C SER A 4 14.38 9.48 3.97
N ASP A 5 14.43 8.46 3.11
CA ASP A 5 14.71 8.59 1.66
C ASP A 5 13.48 9.02 0.84
N GLY A 6 12.31 8.98 1.47
CA GLY A 6 11.05 9.36 0.84
C GLY A 6 10.24 8.20 0.28
N GLU A 7 10.74 6.97 0.43
CA GLU A 7 10.10 5.73 -0.04
C GLU A 7 8.94 5.31 0.86
N TYR A 8 7.86 4.83 0.23
CA TYR A 8 6.69 4.31 0.91
C TYR A 8 6.89 2.83 1.24
N TYR A 9 6.70 2.49 2.51
CA TYR A 9 6.72 1.11 2.96
C TYR A 9 5.57 0.85 3.92
N VAL A 10 5.17 -0.41 3.97
CA VAL A 10 4.26 -0.93 4.99
C VAL A 10 5.01 -1.88 5.91
N THR A 11 4.50 -2.01 7.14
CA THR A 11 5.03 -2.95 8.12
C THR A 11 4.14 -4.18 8.26
N ALA A 12 4.72 -5.26 8.81
CA ALA A 12 3.98 -6.47 9.16
C ALA A 12 2.84 -6.18 10.15
N ASP A 13 3.04 -5.22 11.06
CA ASP A 13 2.03 -4.82 12.05
C ASP A 13 0.85 -4.11 11.37
N GLU A 14 1.10 -3.23 10.39
CA GLU A 14 0.03 -2.59 9.63
C GLU A 14 -0.74 -3.59 8.76
N LEU A 15 -0.04 -4.54 8.12
CA LEU A 15 -0.70 -5.61 7.36
C LEU A 15 -1.56 -6.49 8.29
N LYS A 16 -1.05 -6.79 9.49
CA LYS A 16 -1.79 -7.56 10.50
C LYS A 16 -3.01 -6.77 11.00
N ALA A 17 -2.86 -5.48 11.31
CA ALA A 17 -3.96 -4.60 11.72
C ALA A 17 -5.05 -4.51 10.64
N PHE A 18 -4.65 -4.43 9.36
CA PHE A 18 -5.59 -4.55 8.24
C PHE A 18 -6.33 -5.89 8.26
N TRP A 19 -5.62 -7.00 8.45
CA TRP A 19 -6.23 -8.33 8.50
C TRP A 19 -7.23 -8.49 9.66
N GLU A 20 -6.86 -8.01 10.85
CA GLU A 20 -7.69 -8.04 12.05
C GLU A 20 -8.89 -7.08 11.98
N SER A 21 -8.79 -6.00 11.20
CA SER A 21 -9.91 -5.06 10.99
C SER A 21 -11.11 -5.67 10.27
N GLY A 22 -10.91 -6.77 9.54
CA GLY A 22 -11.92 -7.41 8.71
C GLY A 22 -12.35 -6.60 7.47
N ARG A 23 -11.69 -5.47 7.19
CA ARG A 23 -11.95 -4.64 6.01
C ARG A 23 -11.48 -5.35 4.74
N LYS A 24 -12.12 -5.02 3.62
CA LYS A 24 -11.88 -5.68 2.33
C LYS A 24 -10.72 -5.07 1.57
N HIS A 25 -10.52 -3.75 1.67
CA HIS A 25 -9.54 -3.03 0.87
C HIS A 25 -8.61 -2.18 1.73
N TRP A 26 -7.33 -2.17 1.37
CA TRP A 26 -6.28 -1.44 2.06
C TRP A 26 -5.61 -0.43 1.12
N TYR A 27 -5.46 0.81 1.59
CA TYR A 27 -4.93 1.90 0.80
C TYR A 27 -3.94 2.73 1.62
N MET A 28 -3.01 3.39 0.93
CA MET A 28 -2.03 4.32 1.52
C MET A 28 -2.27 5.74 1.04
N ARG A 29 -2.19 6.71 1.95
CA ARG A 29 -2.27 8.16 1.67
C ARG A 29 -0.90 8.74 1.34
N GLU A 30 -0.89 9.97 0.82
CA GLU A 30 0.31 10.71 0.43
C GLU A 30 1.31 10.92 1.57
N ASP A 31 0.81 11.08 2.78
CA ASP A 31 1.65 11.22 3.97
C ASP A 31 2.28 9.87 4.41
N GLY A 32 1.98 8.77 3.72
CA GLY A 32 2.42 7.42 4.06
C GLY A 32 1.63 6.77 5.19
N SER A 33 0.54 7.42 5.63
CA SER A 33 -0.47 6.84 6.51
C SER A 33 -1.36 5.86 5.75
N THR A 34 -1.84 4.82 6.43
CA THR A 34 -2.69 3.80 5.80
C THR A 34 -4.13 3.91 6.28
N ASP A 35 -5.07 3.73 5.35
CA ASP A 35 -6.51 3.74 5.61
C ASP A 35 -7.16 2.45 5.15
N LEU A 36 -8.21 2.07 5.89
CA LEU A 36 -8.95 0.85 5.70
C LEU A 36 -10.35 1.20 5.19
N TYR A 37 -10.67 0.77 3.98
CA TYR A 37 -11.97 1.05 3.36
C TYR A 37 -12.79 -0.24 3.25
N SER A 38 -14.12 -0.09 3.37
CA SER A 38 -15.05 -1.22 3.26
C SER A 38 -15.46 -1.49 1.82
N ASP A 39 -15.44 -0.44 1.00
CA ASP A 39 -15.81 -0.46 -0.41
C ASP A 39 -14.58 -0.11 -1.25
N GLU A 40 -14.63 -0.49 -2.52
CA GLU A 40 -13.59 -0.11 -3.47
C GLU A 40 -13.69 1.39 -3.74
N LEU A 41 -12.61 2.12 -3.50
CA LEU A 41 -12.53 3.52 -3.91
C LEU A 41 -12.29 3.57 -5.41
N ASP A 42 -13.15 4.28 -6.15
CA ASP A 42 -12.90 4.67 -7.53
C ASP A 42 -11.80 5.74 -7.54
N ILE A 43 -10.54 5.29 -7.55
CA ILE A 43 -9.38 6.18 -7.58
C ILE A 43 -9.15 6.59 -9.02
N THR A 44 -9.75 7.73 -9.39
CA THR A 44 -9.73 8.17 -10.77
C THR A 44 -8.40 8.84 -11.15
N HIS A 45 -7.71 9.55 -10.23
CA HIS A 45 -6.35 10.09 -10.42
C HIS A 45 -5.70 10.45 -9.06
N GLY A 46 -4.45 10.03 -8.85
CA GLY A 46 -3.70 10.33 -7.62
C GLY A 46 -4.32 9.71 -6.37
N TRP A 47 -3.62 9.82 -5.24
CA TRP A 47 -3.92 9.22 -3.93
C TRP A 47 -5.40 8.99 -3.57
N PRO A 48 -5.72 7.89 -2.84
CA PRO A 48 -4.78 7.00 -2.16
C PRO A 48 -4.23 5.88 -3.06
N ILE A 49 -3.00 5.42 -2.79
CA ILE A 49 -2.38 4.27 -3.46
C ILE A 49 -3.08 3.00 -3.00
N TYR A 50 -3.56 2.20 -3.96
CA TYR A 50 -4.08 0.87 -3.67
C TYR A 50 -2.94 -0.05 -3.24
N LEU A 51 -3.06 -0.63 -2.04
CA LEU A 51 -2.10 -1.62 -1.56
C LEU A 51 -2.54 -3.02 -1.97
N ARG A 52 -3.72 -3.42 -1.51
CA ARG A 52 -4.31 -4.74 -1.79
C ARG A 52 -5.72 -4.91 -1.23
N ASP A 53 -6.35 -6.00 -1.62
CA ASP A 53 -7.52 -6.56 -0.97
C ASP A 53 -7.16 -7.65 0.04
N ARG A 54 -8.13 -7.96 0.90
CA ARG A 54 -8.08 -9.06 1.85
C ARG A 54 -8.35 -10.36 1.10
N ASP A 55 -7.27 -11.04 0.72
CA ASP A 55 -7.30 -12.35 0.07
C ASP A 55 -6.70 -13.43 0.97
N GLU A 56 -7.56 -14.33 1.48
CA GLU A 56 -7.14 -15.43 2.36
C GLU A 56 -6.25 -16.43 1.63
N ALA A 57 -6.49 -16.66 0.34
CA ALA A 57 -5.68 -17.58 -0.46
C ALA A 57 -4.24 -17.06 -0.63
N TRP A 58 -4.07 -15.75 -0.78
CA TRP A 58 -2.77 -15.11 -0.80
C TRP A 58 -2.05 -15.23 0.54
N LEU A 59 -2.72 -14.92 1.66
CA LEU A 59 -2.07 -15.01 2.97
C LEU A 59 -1.69 -16.47 3.30
N ALA A 60 -2.48 -17.44 2.85
CA ALA A 60 -2.15 -18.86 2.99
C ALA A 60 -0.85 -19.24 2.27
N LYS A 61 -0.47 -18.58 1.16
CA LYS A 61 0.83 -18.81 0.49
C LYS A 61 2.02 -18.45 1.38
N TRP A 62 1.80 -17.50 2.29
CA TRP A 62 2.79 -17.04 3.25
C TRP A 62 2.69 -17.74 4.59
N ASP A 63 1.83 -18.76 4.74
CA ASP A 63 1.55 -19.45 6.01
C ASP A 63 1.12 -18.49 7.14
N GLY A 64 0.43 -17.40 6.79
CA GLY A 64 0.09 -16.35 7.77
C GLY A 64 1.27 -15.47 8.21
N ASN A 65 2.43 -15.60 7.58
CA ASN A 65 3.61 -14.80 7.89
C ASN A 65 3.53 -13.41 7.22
N PHE A 66 2.90 -12.47 7.94
CA PHE A 66 2.75 -11.08 7.50
C PHE A 66 4.09 -10.39 7.22
N GLN A 67 5.13 -10.69 8.00
CA GLN A 67 6.44 -10.09 7.82
C GLN A 67 7.05 -10.48 6.47
N LYS A 68 7.11 -11.79 6.20
CA LYS A 68 7.66 -12.29 4.93
C LYS A 68 6.87 -11.78 3.72
N ALA A 69 5.56 -11.71 3.85
CA ALA A 69 4.69 -11.24 2.78
C ALA A 69 4.87 -9.74 2.48
N VAL A 70 5.16 -8.94 3.51
CA VAL A 70 5.50 -7.51 3.35
C VAL A 70 6.86 -7.33 2.70
N GLU A 71 7.88 -8.02 3.20
CA GLU A 71 9.27 -7.87 2.75
C GLU A 71 9.50 -8.40 1.33
N GLU A 72 8.90 -9.53 0.97
CA GLU A 72 9.17 -10.19 -0.32
C GLU A 72 8.20 -9.78 -1.43
N GLU A 73 7.02 -9.24 -1.11
CA GLU A 73 6.03 -8.91 -2.14
C GLU A 73 5.47 -7.48 -2.03
N LEU A 74 4.96 -7.05 -0.88
CA LEU A 74 4.27 -5.74 -0.81
C LEU A 74 5.23 -4.55 -0.95
N ASN A 75 6.32 -4.51 -0.18
CA ASN A 75 7.27 -3.40 -0.24
C ASN A 75 7.99 -3.32 -1.60
N PRO A 76 8.48 -4.42 -2.20
CA PRO A 76 9.07 -4.38 -3.54
C PRO A 76 8.10 -3.90 -4.62
N ASN A 77 6.82 -4.30 -4.55
CA ASN A 77 5.81 -3.84 -5.51
C ASN A 77 5.41 -2.37 -5.28
N LEU A 78 5.38 -1.91 -4.02
CA LEU A 78 5.16 -0.51 -3.67
C LEU A 78 6.26 0.40 -4.24
N ILE A 79 7.53 0.01 -4.05
CA ILE A 79 8.68 0.74 -4.59
C ILE A 79 8.57 0.81 -6.12
N ARG A 80 8.34 -0.34 -6.79
CA ARG A 80 8.20 -0.39 -8.25
C ARG A 80 7.03 0.46 -8.76
N HIS A 81 5.88 0.39 -8.09
CA HIS A 81 4.71 1.18 -8.46
C HIS A 81 4.96 2.68 -8.26
N PHE A 82 5.70 3.06 -7.22
CA PHE A 82 6.12 4.44 -7.00
C PHE A 82 7.14 4.93 -8.05
N GLU A 83 8.12 4.10 -8.42
CA GLU A 83 9.04 4.39 -9.53
C GLU A 83 8.27 4.57 -10.84
N GLU A 84 7.25 3.74 -11.10
CA GLU A 84 6.38 3.87 -12.28
C GLU A 84 5.52 5.14 -12.23
N LEU A 85 4.91 5.46 -11.07
CA LEU A 85 4.12 6.69 -10.88
C LEU A 85 4.98 7.97 -10.98
N THR A 86 6.22 7.94 -10.50
CA THR A 86 7.18 9.04 -10.64
C THR A 86 7.74 9.17 -12.05
N THR A 87 7.85 8.07 -12.80
CA THR A 87 8.37 8.06 -14.18
C THR A 87 7.31 8.37 -15.24
N GLN A 88 6.05 7.94 -15.04
CA GLN A 88 4.94 8.18 -15.99
C GLN A 88 4.15 9.47 -15.72
N GLY A 89 4.30 10.06 -14.53
CA GLY A 89 3.52 11.22 -14.09
C GLY A 89 4.34 12.50 -14.09
N ASN A 90 4.09 13.36 -15.06
CA ASN A 90 4.23 14.80 -14.94
C ASN A 90 3.40 15.28 -13.73
N TRP A 91 4.00 15.24 -12.54
CA TRP A 91 3.41 15.76 -11.31
C TRP A 91 3.17 17.26 -11.51
N PRO A 92 1.95 17.80 -11.36
CA PRO A 92 1.84 19.18 -10.92
C PRO A 92 2.33 19.19 -9.46
N HIS A 93 3.65 19.27 -9.27
CA HIS A 93 4.15 19.97 -8.10
C HIS A 93 3.41 21.29 -8.09
N GLN A 94 2.73 21.57 -6.98
CA GLN A 94 1.89 22.74 -6.77
C GLN A 94 2.34 23.96 -7.59
N GLN A 95 1.37 24.57 -8.29
CA GLN A 95 1.41 26.02 -8.42
C GLN A 95 1.64 26.62 -7.03
N ASP A 96 2.82 27.19 -6.82
CA ASP A 96 2.98 28.50 -6.19
C ASP A 96 4.23 29.19 -6.78
#